data_AF-A0A8S4A0K8-F1
#
_entry.id   AF-A0A8S4A0K8-F1
#
_cell.length_a   1.000
_cell.length_b   1.000
_cell.length_c   1.000
_cell.angle_alpha   90.00
_cell.angle_beta   90.00
_cell.angle_gamma   90.00
#
_symmetry.space_group_name_H-M   'P 1'
#
loop_
_entity.id
_entity.type
_entity.pdbx_description
1 polymer ?
#
loop_
_entity_poly.entity_id
_entity_poly.type
_entity_poly.pdbx_seq_one_letter_code
_entity_poly.pdbx_strand_id
1 'polypeptide(L)'
;SKHRIHIRPSLYPVLLVLGRLFPSTLEGSDTSLNLSAFIPYVIRCAASPVYKTRVIASRALLPLAKRNQVIGICCQLLECIPEARTNENVFSSQVHGLLLQLCQLAKLIQEMAASIEDAVFHSIVSSLRKRTWMISSDNTCSATRQAALLLTDVVLDISGTGNHRFPESAKVVEELGRIFLSALLQDSSSSEQVWQPLYFDLEKTRAMLCLKHVAGVSTVSAGVSAVSAGVSTVSAGVSAVSAGVSTVSAGVSAVSAGVSAVSAGVSTVSAGVSAVSADVSTVSAGVSTVSAGVSTVSAGDSTVSAGVGTVSAGDSTVSAGDSTMSAGVSTVSAGVSTVAAGSAASRAESTELADKLSFTTSKIGLKDVLMKLLDSPLYEVRLEVLDLLWNFLRTDGIKKGQDLSSTKCGNVNASSGDFESCTSAVETEKVNCGLSNVTLEQLSPALFDHILTMALETETHHECLQK
;
A
#
# COMPACT_ATOMS: atom_id res chain seq x y z
N SER A 1 -36.48 -45.66 93.94
CA SER A 1 -37.13 -46.83 94.59
C SER A 1 -38.43 -47.18 93.85
N LYS A 2 -39.21 -48.18 94.30
CA LYS A 2 -40.37 -48.76 93.58
C LYS A 2 -41.37 -47.71 93.07
N HIS A 3 -41.58 -47.65 91.74
CA HIS A 3 -42.80 -47.17 91.07
C HIS A 3 -43.01 -47.94 89.75
N ARG A 4 -43.13 -49.28 89.83
CA ARG A 4 -43.55 -50.09 88.67
C ARG A 4 -44.99 -49.72 88.33
N ILE A 5 -45.23 -49.16 87.14
CA ILE A 5 -46.58 -48.85 86.64
C ILE A 5 -47.30 -50.17 86.38
N HIS A 6 -48.06 -50.66 87.37
CA HIS A 6 -49.00 -51.77 87.19
C HIS A 6 -50.15 -51.27 86.29
N ILE A 7 -50.05 -51.58 85.00
CA ILE A 7 -51.12 -51.33 84.04
C ILE A 7 -52.32 -52.18 84.46
N ARG A 8 -53.35 -51.55 85.05
CA ARG A 8 -54.64 -52.20 85.27
C ARG A 8 -55.28 -52.48 83.90
N PRO A 9 -55.89 -53.67 83.68
CA PRO A 9 -56.51 -54.02 82.39
C PRO A 9 -57.52 -52.99 81.87
N SER A 10 -58.16 -52.24 82.77
CA SER A 10 -59.09 -51.16 82.46
C SER A 10 -58.51 -49.98 81.68
N LEU A 11 -57.17 -49.80 81.62
CA LEU A 11 -56.57 -48.68 80.89
C LEU A 11 -56.69 -48.83 79.36
N TYR A 12 -56.63 -50.06 78.84
CA TYR A 12 -56.64 -50.29 77.39
C TYR A 12 -57.99 -49.92 76.73
N PRO A 13 -59.17 -50.32 77.28
CA PRO A 13 -60.46 -49.83 76.79
C PRO A 13 -60.61 -48.31 76.86
N VAL A 14 -60.16 -47.67 77.95
CA VAL A 14 -60.23 -46.21 78.11
C VAL A 14 -59.41 -45.49 77.04
N LEU A 15 -58.16 -45.89 76.81
CA LEU A 15 -57.33 -45.31 75.75
C LEU A 15 -57.90 -45.57 74.35
N LEU A 16 -58.58 -46.70 74.13
CA LEU A 16 -59.23 -47.02 72.85
C LEU A 16 -60.47 -46.15 72.60
N VAL A 17 -61.26 -45.85 73.65
CA VAL A 17 -62.38 -44.90 73.58
C VAL A 17 -61.87 -43.47 73.35
N LEU A 18 -60.87 -43.01 74.12
CA LEU A 18 -60.26 -41.69 73.96
C LEU A 18 -59.68 -41.51 72.54
N GLY A 19 -58.96 -42.51 72.02
CA GLY A 19 -58.45 -42.55 70.65
C GLY A 19 -59.48 -42.80 69.55
N ARG A 20 -60.77 -42.76 69.89
CA ARG A 20 -61.92 -42.76 68.95
C ARG A 20 -62.92 -41.64 69.21
N LEU A 21 -62.64 -40.73 70.13
CA LEU A 21 -63.39 -39.49 70.22
C LEU A 21 -63.15 -38.65 68.97
N PHE A 22 -64.18 -37.97 68.50
CA PHE A 22 -64.06 -36.90 67.52
C PHE A 22 -64.04 -35.55 68.26
N PRO A 23 -63.21 -34.58 67.85
CA PRO A 23 -63.20 -33.26 68.48
C PRO A 23 -64.56 -32.58 68.27
N SER A 24 -65.24 -32.26 69.37
CA SER A 24 -66.58 -31.67 69.34
C SER A 24 -66.52 -30.19 68.96
N THR A 25 -67.40 -29.75 68.07
CA THR A 25 -67.58 -28.33 67.73
C THR A 25 -68.26 -27.50 68.84
N LEU A 26 -68.65 -28.16 69.95
CA LEU A 26 -69.38 -27.58 71.08
C LEU A 26 -68.54 -27.36 72.35
N GLU A 27 -67.22 -27.60 72.33
CA GLU A 27 -66.33 -27.23 73.46
C GLU A 27 -66.08 -25.70 73.50
N GLY A 28 -67.12 -24.94 73.87
CA GLY A 28 -66.98 -23.56 74.34
C GLY A 28 -66.24 -23.47 75.68
N SER A 29 -66.02 -22.25 76.16
CA SER A 29 -65.25 -21.96 77.38
C SER A 29 -65.80 -22.58 78.66
N ASP A 30 -67.11 -22.84 78.73
CA ASP A 30 -67.85 -22.98 79.98
C ASP A 30 -68.43 -24.38 80.23
N THR A 31 -68.09 -25.37 79.41
CA THR A 31 -68.47 -26.77 79.66
C THR A 31 -67.53 -27.47 80.64
N SER A 32 -68.09 -28.02 81.73
CA SER A 32 -67.36 -28.77 82.77
C SER A 32 -66.65 -30.05 82.29
N LEU A 33 -66.96 -30.51 81.08
CA LEU A 33 -66.35 -31.65 80.39
C LEU A 33 -65.12 -31.24 79.57
N ASN A 34 -64.16 -30.51 80.16
CA ASN A 34 -62.93 -30.17 79.45
C ASN A 34 -62.04 -31.40 79.22
N LEU A 35 -62.04 -31.91 77.98
CA LEU A 35 -61.26 -33.10 77.61
C LEU A 35 -59.74 -32.88 77.71
N SER A 36 -59.26 -31.63 77.69
CA SER A 36 -57.83 -31.33 77.87
C SER A 36 -57.29 -31.75 79.25
N ALA A 37 -58.17 -31.94 80.26
CA ALA A 37 -57.78 -32.43 81.59
C ALA A 37 -57.20 -33.86 81.56
N PHE A 38 -57.49 -34.66 80.52
CA PHE A 38 -56.94 -36.01 80.36
C PHE A 38 -55.52 -36.02 79.75
N ILE A 39 -55.06 -34.90 79.15
CA ILE A 39 -53.75 -34.82 78.48
C ILE A 39 -52.58 -35.28 79.36
N PRO A 40 -52.41 -34.81 80.62
CA PRO A 40 -51.27 -35.22 81.45
C PRO A 40 -51.25 -36.74 81.75
N TYR A 41 -52.43 -37.37 81.80
CA TYR A 41 -52.57 -38.81 82.03
C TYR A 41 -52.26 -39.62 80.75
N VAL A 42 -52.65 -39.10 79.58
CA VAL A 42 -52.31 -39.69 78.27
C VAL A 42 -50.81 -39.53 77.97
N ILE A 43 -50.21 -38.39 78.27
CA ILE A 43 -48.75 -38.18 78.16
C ILE A 43 -48.00 -39.17 79.06
N ARG A 44 -48.43 -39.37 80.32
CA ARG A 44 -47.83 -40.38 81.22
C ARG A 44 -47.90 -41.82 80.67
N CYS A 45 -48.81 -42.14 79.77
CA CYS A 45 -48.86 -43.45 79.12
C CYS A 45 -47.70 -43.69 78.12
N ALA A 46 -46.93 -42.66 77.75
CA ALA A 46 -45.69 -42.80 76.98
C ALA A 46 -44.67 -43.72 77.67
N ALA A 47 -44.56 -43.65 79.01
CA ALA A 47 -43.67 -44.50 79.80
C ALA A 47 -44.14 -45.95 79.95
N SER A 48 -45.24 -46.36 79.30
CA SER A 48 -45.75 -47.73 79.37
C SER A 48 -44.75 -48.73 78.74
N PRO A 49 -44.41 -49.84 79.41
CA PRO A 49 -43.58 -50.89 78.81
C PRO A 49 -44.27 -51.59 77.63
N VAL A 50 -45.61 -51.54 77.53
CA VAL A 50 -46.38 -52.21 76.48
C VAL A 50 -46.47 -51.32 75.24
N TYR A 51 -45.82 -51.74 74.15
CA TYR A 51 -45.80 -51.03 72.87
C TYR A 51 -47.20 -50.61 72.37
N LYS A 52 -48.18 -51.53 72.37
CA LYS A 52 -49.56 -51.23 71.94
C LYS A 52 -50.22 -50.12 72.77
N THR A 53 -49.91 -50.03 74.07
CA THR A 53 -50.43 -48.97 74.95
C THR A 53 -49.84 -47.62 74.56
N ARG A 54 -48.54 -47.54 74.22
CA ARG A 54 -47.90 -46.30 73.73
C ARG A 54 -48.51 -45.84 72.39
N VAL A 55 -48.76 -46.76 71.46
CA VAL A 55 -49.38 -46.46 70.15
C VAL A 55 -50.82 -45.98 70.28
N ILE A 56 -51.63 -46.56 71.17
CA ILE A 56 -53.00 -46.10 71.37
C ILE A 56 -53.01 -44.79 72.16
N ALA A 57 -52.11 -44.60 73.13
CA ALA A 57 -51.95 -43.33 73.85
C ALA A 57 -51.53 -42.16 72.94
N SER A 58 -50.73 -42.40 71.89
CA SER A 58 -50.42 -41.33 70.94
C SER A 58 -51.61 -40.92 70.07
N ARG A 59 -52.46 -41.88 69.68
CA ARG A 59 -53.73 -41.60 68.98
C ARG A 59 -54.78 -40.97 69.89
N ALA A 60 -54.82 -41.36 71.16
CA ALA A 60 -55.70 -40.77 72.17
C ALA A 60 -55.37 -39.30 72.48
N LEU A 61 -54.22 -38.78 72.05
CA LEU A 61 -53.85 -37.38 72.26
C LEU A 61 -54.50 -36.44 71.22
N LEU A 62 -54.80 -36.93 70.00
CA LEU A 62 -55.39 -36.13 68.90
C LEU A 62 -56.69 -35.41 69.28
N PRO A 63 -57.76 -36.11 69.73
CA PRO A 63 -59.04 -35.46 70.01
C PRO A 63 -59.08 -34.71 71.36
N LEU A 64 -57.99 -34.76 72.14
CA LEU A 64 -57.87 -34.02 73.41
C LEU A 64 -57.09 -32.71 73.23
N ALA A 65 -56.15 -32.66 72.28
CA ALA A 65 -55.30 -31.50 72.01
C ALA A 65 -56.05 -30.47 71.14
N LYS A 66 -56.59 -29.42 71.76
CA LYS A 66 -57.20 -28.30 71.03
C LYS A 66 -56.18 -27.61 70.13
N ARG A 67 -56.58 -27.12 68.95
CA ARG A 67 -55.66 -26.55 67.92
C ARG A 67 -54.67 -25.50 68.47
N ASN A 68 -55.15 -24.62 69.35
CA ASN A 68 -54.35 -23.58 70.02
C ASN A 68 -53.40 -24.12 71.12
N GLN A 69 -53.52 -25.37 71.52
CA GLN A 69 -52.68 -26.03 72.53
C GLN A 69 -51.66 -27.01 71.92
N VAL A 70 -51.90 -27.53 70.70
CA VAL A 70 -51.04 -28.53 70.02
C VAL A 70 -49.56 -28.16 70.07
N ILE A 71 -49.21 -26.91 69.74
CA ILE A 71 -47.84 -26.40 69.71
C ILE A 71 -47.20 -26.40 71.11
N GLY A 72 -47.90 -25.90 72.12
CA GLY A 72 -47.41 -25.89 73.51
C GLY A 72 -47.19 -27.30 74.05
N ILE A 73 -48.08 -28.25 73.71
CA ILE A 73 -47.92 -29.67 74.05
C ILE A 73 -46.70 -30.28 73.33
N CYS A 74 -46.45 -29.93 72.07
CA CYS A 74 -45.23 -30.35 71.36
C CYS A 74 -43.95 -29.86 72.04
N CYS A 75 -43.87 -28.60 72.47
CA CYS A 75 -42.71 -28.09 73.19
C CYS A 75 -42.50 -28.83 74.52
N GLN A 76 -43.55 -29.00 75.33
CA GLN A 76 -43.48 -29.78 76.59
C GLN A 76 -43.03 -31.23 76.38
N LEU A 77 -43.48 -31.88 75.29
CA LEU A 77 -43.07 -33.25 74.95
C LEU A 77 -41.62 -33.33 74.47
N LEU A 78 -41.10 -32.30 73.78
CA LEU A 78 -39.69 -32.20 73.39
C LEU A 78 -38.79 -31.93 74.60
N GLU A 79 -39.20 -31.06 75.53
CA GLU A 79 -38.52 -30.82 76.81
C GLU A 79 -38.41 -32.09 77.66
N CYS A 80 -39.43 -32.96 77.62
CA CYS A 80 -39.42 -34.28 78.26
C CYS A 80 -38.44 -35.30 77.64
N ILE A 81 -37.77 -34.97 76.53
CA ILE A 81 -36.73 -35.77 75.87
C ILE A 81 -35.36 -35.10 76.12
N PRO A 82 -34.33 -35.82 76.60
CA PRO A 82 -33.03 -35.22 76.90
C PRO A 82 -32.26 -34.78 75.64
N GLU A 83 -31.47 -33.71 75.76
CA GLU A 83 -30.65 -33.16 74.66
C GLU A 83 -29.43 -34.04 74.33
N ALA A 84 -29.00 -34.90 75.24
CA ALA A 84 -27.96 -35.90 75.02
C ALA A 84 -28.43 -37.30 75.42
N ARG A 85 -27.85 -38.34 74.80
CA ARG A 85 -28.04 -39.73 75.22
C ARG A 85 -27.47 -39.93 76.63
N THR A 86 -28.30 -40.33 77.58
CA THR A 86 -27.87 -40.80 78.90
C THR A 86 -27.54 -42.29 78.88
N ASN A 87 -26.65 -42.75 79.75
CA ASN A 87 -26.15 -44.13 79.76
C ASN A 87 -27.16 -45.20 80.24
N GLU A 88 -28.39 -44.80 80.59
CA GLU A 88 -29.41 -45.72 81.10
C GLU A 88 -30.44 -46.13 80.03
N ASN A 89 -30.51 -47.43 79.74
CA ASN A 89 -31.58 -48.05 78.93
C ASN A 89 -33.01 -47.81 79.47
N VAL A 90 -33.13 -47.29 80.70
CA VAL A 90 -34.37 -47.02 81.44
C VAL A 90 -35.37 -46.17 80.64
N PHE A 91 -34.90 -45.19 79.86
CA PHE A 91 -35.78 -44.23 79.18
C PHE A 91 -36.26 -44.66 77.79
N SER A 92 -35.75 -45.75 77.22
CA SER A 92 -36.04 -46.16 75.83
C SER A 92 -37.54 -46.24 75.50
N SER A 93 -38.33 -46.88 76.37
CA SER A 93 -39.80 -46.96 76.18
C SER A 93 -40.49 -45.59 76.31
N GLN A 94 -40.01 -44.72 77.19
CA GLN A 94 -40.59 -43.38 77.40
C GLN A 94 -40.29 -42.46 76.23
N VAL A 95 -39.03 -42.36 75.77
CA VAL A 95 -38.66 -41.53 74.61
C VAL A 95 -39.40 -42.00 73.35
N HIS A 96 -39.52 -43.31 73.12
CA HIS A 96 -40.37 -43.85 72.06
C HIS A 96 -41.85 -43.44 72.21
N GLY A 97 -42.41 -43.46 73.43
CA GLY A 97 -43.80 -43.06 73.68
C GLY A 97 -44.04 -41.57 73.41
N LEU A 98 -43.13 -40.70 73.85
CA LEU A 98 -43.15 -39.26 73.61
C LEU A 98 -42.98 -38.97 72.12
N LEU A 99 -42.07 -39.66 71.43
CA LEU A 99 -41.89 -39.59 69.99
C LEU A 99 -43.15 -39.98 69.21
N LEU A 100 -43.85 -41.05 69.61
CA LEU A 100 -45.12 -41.40 68.97
C LEU A 100 -46.17 -40.32 69.18
N GLN A 101 -46.23 -39.68 70.36
CA GLN A 101 -47.12 -38.55 70.62
C GLN A 101 -46.75 -37.33 69.75
N LEU A 102 -45.47 -36.99 69.67
CA LEU A 102 -44.95 -35.94 68.79
C LEU A 102 -45.25 -36.22 67.30
N CYS A 103 -45.05 -37.44 66.81
CA CYS A 103 -45.38 -37.83 65.43
C CYS A 103 -46.87 -37.67 65.08
N GLN A 104 -47.75 -37.76 66.08
CA GLN A 104 -49.19 -37.60 65.88
C GLN A 104 -49.59 -36.11 65.92
N LEU A 105 -49.04 -35.34 66.87
CA LEU A 105 -49.26 -33.89 66.93
C LEU A 105 -48.62 -33.14 65.75
N ALA A 106 -47.43 -33.56 65.29
CA ALA A 106 -46.75 -32.96 64.14
C ALA A 106 -47.59 -33.03 62.85
N LYS A 107 -48.47 -34.02 62.72
CA LYS A 107 -49.42 -34.12 61.59
C LYS A 107 -50.56 -33.12 61.70
N LEU A 108 -51.09 -32.87 62.91
CA LEU A 108 -52.01 -31.75 63.14
C LEU A 108 -51.33 -30.40 62.85
N ILE A 109 -50.05 -30.25 63.22
CA ILE A 109 -49.25 -29.07 62.88
C ILE A 109 -49.08 -28.95 61.35
N GLN A 110 -48.87 -30.05 60.63
CA GLN A 110 -48.79 -30.08 59.16
C GLN A 110 -50.13 -29.69 58.49
N GLU A 111 -51.27 -30.18 58.99
CA GLU A 111 -52.61 -29.74 58.56
C GLU A 111 -52.85 -28.24 58.83
N MET A 112 -52.28 -27.71 59.91
CA MET A 112 -52.34 -26.29 60.29
C MET A 112 -51.14 -25.47 59.79
N ALA A 113 -50.30 -26.00 58.89
CA ALA A 113 -49.02 -25.38 58.52
C ALA A 113 -49.21 -23.93 58.01
N ALA A 114 -50.32 -23.67 57.33
CA ALA A 114 -50.73 -22.36 56.84
C ALA A 114 -50.68 -21.24 57.90
N SER A 115 -50.97 -21.52 59.17
CA SER A 115 -51.10 -20.54 60.25
C SER A 115 -49.96 -20.56 61.28
N ILE A 116 -48.81 -21.17 60.96
CA ILE A 116 -47.65 -21.20 61.87
C ILE A 116 -46.73 -19.98 61.62
N GLU A 117 -46.35 -19.31 62.71
CA GLU A 117 -45.34 -18.24 62.77
C GLU A 117 -43.91 -18.80 62.77
N ASP A 118 -42.95 -18.11 62.13
CA ASP A 118 -41.58 -18.61 61.98
C ASP A 118 -40.87 -18.79 63.33
N ALA A 119 -40.93 -17.82 64.26
CA ALA A 119 -40.32 -17.94 65.58
C ALA A 119 -40.81 -19.19 66.37
N VAL A 120 -42.08 -19.59 66.17
CA VAL A 120 -42.68 -20.78 66.76
C VAL A 120 -42.17 -22.06 66.09
N PHE A 121 -42.08 -22.07 64.76
CA PHE A 121 -41.49 -23.17 64.00
C PHE A 121 -39.99 -23.35 64.31
N HIS A 122 -39.25 -22.24 64.39
CA HIS A 122 -37.84 -22.17 64.75
C HIS A 122 -37.58 -22.81 66.11
N SER A 123 -38.44 -22.56 67.10
CA SER A 123 -38.35 -23.19 68.43
C SER A 123 -38.45 -24.72 68.36
N ILE A 124 -39.36 -25.25 67.53
CA ILE A 124 -39.53 -26.70 67.33
C ILE A 124 -38.31 -27.29 66.60
N VAL A 125 -37.87 -26.68 65.48
CA VAL A 125 -36.72 -27.15 64.69
C VAL A 125 -35.42 -27.08 65.49
N SER A 126 -35.20 -26.01 66.26
CA SER A 126 -34.05 -25.84 67.15
C SER A 126 -34.06 -26.88 68.28
N SER A 127 -35.21 -27.13 68.90
CA SER A 127 -35.37 -28.17 69.92
C SER A 127 -35.08 -29.57 69.40
N LEU A 128 -35.41 -29.87 68.14
CA LEU A 128 -35.06 -31.12 67.46
C LEU A 128 -33.58 -31.19 67.05
N ARG A 129 -33.00 -30.09 66.56
CA ARG A 129 -31.55 -29.99 66.24
C ARG A 129 -30.69 -30.33 67.46
N LYS A 130 -31.08 -29.86 68.64
CA LYS A 130 -30.41 -30.22 69.91
C LYS A 130 -30.52 -31.69 70.30
N ARG A 131 -31.35 -32.49 69.63
CA ARG A 131 -31.68 -33.88 69.97
C ARG A 131 -31.38 -34.85 68.83
N THR A 132 -30.47 -34.49 67.92
CA THR A 132 -30.07 -35.29 66.74
C THR A 132 -29.52 -36.67 67.07
N TRP A 133 -29.06 -36.92 68.30
CA TRP A 133 -28.73 -38.26 68.82
C TRP A 133 -29.88 -39.26 68.64
N MET A 134 -31.14 -38.79 68.58
CA MET A 134 -32.32 -39.63 68.40
C MET A 134 -32.41 -40.28 67.02
N ILE A 135 -31.84 -39.66 65.99
CA ILE A 135 -31.85 -40.16 64.61
C ILE A 135 -30.53 -40.81 64.19
N SER A 136 -29.40 -40.44 64.81
CA SER A 136 -28.08 -41.01 64.52
C SER A 136 -27.93 -42.46 65.03
N SER A 137 -26.80 -43.08 64.66
CA SER A 137 -26.27 -44.33 65.22
C SER A 137 -26.15 -44.35 66.75
N ASP A 138 -26.10 -43.19 67.42
CA ASP A 138 -26.08 -43.11 68.88
C ASP A 138 -27.33 -43.72 69.51
N ASN A 139 -28.48 -43.64 68.83
CA ASN A 139 -29.70 -44.31 69.26
C ASN A 139 -29.72 -45.77 68.80
N THR A 140 -29.31 -46.66 69.71
CA THR A 140 -29.32 -48.12 69.49
C THR A 140 -30.72 -48.74 69.44
N CYS A 141 -31.78 -48.01 69.81
CA CYS A 141 -33.14 -48.53 69.77
C CYS A 141 -33.83 -48.21 68.45
N SER A 142 -33.88 -49.18 67.54
CA SER A 142 -34.45 -49.02 66.19
C SER A 142 -35.87 -48.44 66.19
N ALA A 143 -36.72 -48.81 67.15
CA ALA A 143 -38.07 -48.28 67.27
C ALA A 143 -38.11 -46.79 67.66
N THR A 144 -37.23 -46.37 68.56
CA THR A 144 -37.05 -44.95 68.89
C THR A 144 -36.43 -44.19 67.71
N ARG A 145 -35.46 -44.78 67.00
CA ARG A 145 -34.80 -44.16 65.85
C ARG A 145 -35.75 -43.97 64.66
N GLN A 146 -36.59 -44.96 64.34
CA GLN A 146 -37.64 -44.84 63.31
C GLN A 146 -38.67 -43.77 63.67
N ALA A 147 -39.15 -43.73 64.92
CA ALA A 147 -40.10 -42.70 65.34
C ALA A 147 -39.48 -41.29 65.33
N ALA A 148 -38.18 -41.15 65.60
CA ALA A 148 -37.47 -39.89 65.44
C ALA A 148 -37.30 -39.49 63.96
N LEU A 149 -36.95 -40.43 63.08
CA LEU A 149 -36.87 -40.18 61.63
C LEU A 149 -38.22 -39.75 61.05
N LEU A 150 -39.34 -40.37 61.48
CA LEU A 150 -40.69 -39.98 61.10
C LEU A 150 -41.08 -38.58 61.60
N LEU A 151 -40.66 -38.19 62.81
CA LEU A 151 -40.89 -36.85 63.33
C LEU A 151 -40.11 -35.80 62.54
N THR A 152 -38.84 -36.06 62.25
CA THR A 152 -37.99 -35.18 61.44
C THR A 152 -38.50 -35.06 60.00
N ASP A 153 -38.97 -36.15 59.39
CA ASP A 153 -39.59 -36.13 58.05
C ASP A 153 -40.79 -35.17 57.97
N VAL A 154 -41.72 -35.25 58.93
CA VAL A 154 -42.90 -34.36 58.98
C VAL A 154 -42.50 -32.90 59.22
N VAL A 155 -41.47 -32.64 60.04
CA VAL A 155 -40.97 -31.28 60.29
C VAL A 155 -40.24 -30.70 59.07
N LEU A 156 -39.48 -31.52 58.33
CA LEU A 156 -38.88 -31.12 57.07
C LEU A 156 -39.95 -30.87 55.98
N ASP A 157 -40.99 -31.70 55.90
CA ASP A 157 -42.14 -31.44 55.02
C ASP A 157 -42.81 -30.09 55.35
N ILE A 158 -43.07 -29.79 56.63
CA ILE A 158 -43.62 -28.49 57.05
C ILE A 158 -42.71 -27.34 56.57
N SER A 159 -41.39 -27.47 56.70
CA SER A 159 -40.44 -26.47 56.20
C SER A 159 -40.49 -26.29 54.67
N GLY A 160 -40.83 -27.34 53.93
CA GLY A 160 -41.02 -27.34 52.48
C GLY A 160 -42.39 -26.85 52.01
N THR A 161 -43.35 -26.59 52.90
CA THR A 161 -44.70 -26.06 52.54
C THR A 161 -44.70 -24.56 52.20
N GLY A 162 -43.91 -24.18 51.20
CA GLY A 162 -43.89 -22.86 50.57
C GLY A 162 -42.49 -22.26 50.45
N ASN A 163 -42.16 -21.76 49.25
CA ASN A 163 -40.89 -21.07 48.99
C ASN A 163 -40.64 -19.97 50.03
N HIS A 164 -39.52 -20.09 50.77
CA HIS A 164 -39.04 -19.11 51.75
C HIS A 164 -40.03 -18.76 52.89
N ARG A 165 -40.96 -19.67 53.22
CA ARG A 165 -41.95 -19.48 54.30
C ARG A 165 -41.34 -19.12 55.66
N PHE A 166 -40.20 -19.73 55.98
CA PHE A 166 -39.58 -19.70 57.31
C PHE A 166 -38.10 -19.23 57.23
N PRO A 167 -37.84 -17.93 56.94
CA PRO A 167 -36.49 -17.40 56.72
C PRO A 167 -35.56 -17.49 57.95
N GLU A 168 -36.07 -17.35 59.18
CA GLU A 168 -35.27 -17.48 60.41
C GLU A 168 -34.91 -18.95 60.66
N SER A 169 -35.86 -19.86 60.42
CA SER A 169 -35.65 -21.31 60.57
C SER A 169 -34.73 -21.91 59.49
N ALA A 170 -34.62 -21.29 58.30
CA ALA A 170 -34.02 -21.88 57.10
C ALA A 170 -32.64 -22.54 57.33
N LYS A 171 -31.71 -21.87 58.02
CA LYS A 171 -30.37 -22.44 58.32
C LYS A 171 -30.42 -23.65 59.25
N VAL A 172 -31.35 -23.65 60.20
CA VAL A 172 -31.53 -24.73 61.18
C VAL A 172 -32.20 -25.94 60.53
N VAL A 173 -33.17 -25.69 59.64
CA VAL A 173 -33.82 -26.67 58.78
C VAL A 173 -32.81 -27.35 57.85
N GLU A 174 -31.96 -26.58 57.16
CA GLU A 174 -30.98 -27.11 56.21
C GLU A 174 -29.96 -28.03 56.91
N GLU A 175 -29.47 -27.63 58.09
CA GLU A 175 -28.57 -28.44 58.90
C GLU A 175 -29.25 -29.71 59.43
N LEU A 176 -30.49 -29.60 59.94
CA LEU A 176 -31.29 -30.77 60.36
C LEU A 176 -31.55 -31.72 59.19
N GLY A 177 -31.81 -31.21 57.99
CA GLY A 177 -31.96 -31.97 56.76
C GLY A 177 -30.68 -32.72 56.37
N ARG A 178 -29.51 -32.08 56.44
CA ARG A 178 -28.22 -32.75 56.21
C ARG A 178 -27.93 -33.87 57.22
N ILE A 179 -28.31 -33.69 58.49
CA ILE A 179 -28.19 -34.73 59.53
C ILE A 179 -29.22 -35.85 59.31
N PHE A 180 -30.43 -35.53 58.86
CA PHE A 180 -31.48 -36.50 58.53
C PHE A 180 -31.11 -37.40 57.34
N LEU A 181 -30.57 -36.83 56.26
CA LEU A 181 -30.11 -37.61 55.11
C LEU A 181 -28.95 -38.54 55.48
N SER A 182 -27.98 -38.08 56.28
CA SER A 182 -26.88 -38.96 56.73
C SER A 182 -27.37 -40.06 57.68
N ALA A 183 -28.32 -39.77 58.57
CA ALA A 183 -28.96 -40.77 59.43
C ALA A 183 -29.77 -41.84 58.66
N LEU A 184 -30.46 -41.48 57.57
CA LEU A 184 -31.15 -42.44 56.71
C LEU A 184 -30.18 -43.43 56.04
N LEU A 185 -29.02 -42.92 55.60
CA LEU A 185 -27.99 -43.65 54.85
C LEU A 185 -27.02 -44.46 55.72
N GLN A 186 -27.03 -44.31 57.05
CA GLN A 186 -26.18 -45.11 57.94
C GLN A 186 -26.60 -46.58 57.97
N ASP A 187 -25.69 -47.49 57.59
CA ASP A 187 -25.97 -48.92 57.57
C ASP A 187 -26.33 -49.48 58.96
N SER A 188 -27.40 -50.25 59.01
CA SER A 188 -27.92 -50.90 60.22
C SER A 188 -27.22 -52.23 60.46
N SER A 189 -25.89 -52.26 60.37
CA SER A 189 -25.04 -53.47 60.44
C SER A 189 -24.85 -54.00 61.87
N SER A 190 -25.91 -54.04 62.66
CA SER A 190 -25.92 -54.61 64.02
C SER A 190 -26.29 -56.10 63.98
N SER A 191 -25.36 -56.96 64.37
CA SER A 191 -25.38 -58.41 64.16
C SER A 191 -26.28 -59.19 65.13
N GLU A 192 -27.58 -58.89 65.18
CA GLU A 192 -28.53 -59.63 66.04
C GLU A 192 -29.92 -59.77 65.37
N GLN A 193 -29.96 -60.52 64.26
CA GLN A 193 -31.17 -60.76 63.47
C GLN A 193 -32.17 -61.72 64.12
N VAL A 194 -32.89 -61.26 65.14
CA VAL A 194 -34.15 -61.91 65.56
C VAL A 194 -35.28 -61.35 64.69
N TRP A 195 -35.66 -62.11 63.65
CA TRP A 195 -36.69 -61.73 62.66
C TRP A 195 -38.10 -61.64 63.28
N GLN A 196 -38.42 -60.49 63.90
CA GLN A 196 -39.73 -60.19 64.45
C GLN A 196 -40.54 -59.30 63.49
N PRO A 197 -41.88 -59.42 63.42
CA PRO A 197 -42.71 -58.61 62.51
C PRO A 197 -42.50 -57.09 62.65
N LEU A 198 -42.23 -56.61 63.87
CA LEU A 198 -41.95 -55.19 64.14
C LEU A 198 -40.69 -54.69 63.40
N TYR A 199 -39.68 -55.54 63.20
CA TYR A 199 -38.46 -55.18 62.47
C TYR A 199 -38.72 -54.92 60.97
N PHE A 200 -39.66 -55.65 60.37
CA PHE A 200 -40.02 -55.45 58.98
C PHE A 200 -40.72 -54.10 58.74
N ASP A 201 -41.66 -53.72 59.61
CA ASP A 201 -42.30 -52.39 59.56
C ASP A 201 -41.31 -51.24 59.82
N LEU A 202 -40.29 -51.48 60.65
CA LEU A 202 -39.20 -50.53 60.93
C LEU A 202 -38.39 -50.22 59.67
N GLU A 203 -37.76 -51.23 59.05
CA GLU A 203 -36.91 -51.00 57.87
C GLU A 203 -37.73 -50.62 56.62
N LYS A 204 -38.96 -51.13 56.46
CA LYS A 204 -39.87 -50.69 55.39
C LYS A 204 -40.11 -49.18 55.43
N THR A 205 -40.27 -48.62 56.64
CA THR A 205 -40.47 -47.18 56.84
C THR A 205 -39.23 -46.39 56.43
N ARG A 206 -38.05 -46.84 56.85
CA ARG A 206 -36.78 -46.22 56.46
C ARG A 206 -36.57 -46.27 54.95
N ALA A 207 -36.83 -47.40 54.29
CA ALA A 207 -36.72 -47.54 52.83
C ALA A 207 -37.63 -46.56 52.08
N MET A 208 -38.87 -46.33 52.55
CA MET A 208 -39.76 -45.31 51.97
C MET A 208 -39.22 -43.88 52.14
N LEU A 209 -38.63 -43.55 53.29
CA LEU A 209 -37.99 -42.25 53.52
C LEU A 209 -36.74 -42.06 52.66
N CYS A 210 -35.90 -43.09 52.50
CA CYS A 210 -34.75 -43.06 51.58
C CYS A 210 -35.21 -42.81 50.14
N LEU A 211 -36.25 -43.50 49.67
CA LEU A 211 -36.79 -43.30 48.33
C LEU A 211 -37.35 -41.88 48.11
N LYS A 212 -38.04 -41.32 49.11
CA LYS A 212 -38.58 -39.95 49.10
C LYS A 212 -37.48 -38.89 48.96
N HIS A 213 -36.43 -38.97 49.78
CA HIS A 213 -35.43 -37.89 49.90
C HIS A 213 -34.19 -38.06 49.00
N VAL A 214 -33.66 -39.28 48.86
CA VAL A 214 -32.38 -39.50 48.16
C VAL A 214 -32.55 -39.36 46.65
N ALA A 215 -33.61 -39.93 46.07
CA ALA A 215 -33.84 -39.90 44.62
C ALA A 215 -34.02 -38.48 44.06
N GLY A 216 -34.63 -37.57 44.84
CA GLY A 216 -34.73 -36.15 44.50
C GLY A 216 -33.36 -35.48 44.40
N VAL A 217 -32.49 -35.69 45.40
CA VAL A 217 -31.14 -35.12 45.43
C VAL A 217 -30.28 -35.66 44.27
N SER A 218 -30.34 -36.97 43.98
CA SER A 218 -29.62 -37.56 42.83
C SER A 218 -30.05 -36.92 41.50
N THR A 219 -31.35 -36.71 41.32
CA THR A 219 -31.92 -36.11 40.10
C THR A 219 -31.49 -34.65 39.92
N VAL A 220 -31.54 -33.85 41.00
CA VAL A 220 -31.07 -32.46 40.99
C VAL A 220 -29.58 -32.37 40.71
N SER A 221 -28.75 -33.22 41.33
CA SER A 221 -27.31 -33.24 41.10
C SER A 221 -26.96 -33.55 39.64
N ALA A 222 -27.63 -34.53 39.02
CA ALA A 222 -27.44 -34.86 37.61
C ALA A 222 -27.83 -33.70 36.68
N GLY A 223 -28.94 -33.00 36.98
CA GLY A 223 -29.35 -31.80 36.26
C GLY A 223 -28.32 -30.66 36.35
N VAL A 224 -27.78 -30.40 37.54
CA VAL A 224 -26.73 -29.38 37.75
C VAL A 224 -25.46 -29.73 36.97
N SER A 225 -25.02 -30.99 36.98
CA SER A 225 -23.86 -31.42 36.19
C SER A 225 -24.09 -31.26 34.68
N ALA A 226 -25.28 -31.61 34.16
CA ALA A 226 -25.62 -31.42 32.76
C ALA A 226 -25.62 -29.94 32.35
N VAL A 227 -26.18 -29.05 33.20
CA VAL A 227 -26.16 -27.60 32.97
C VAL A 227 -24.73 -27.06 32.98
N SER A 228 -23.88 -27.47 33.93
CA SER A 228 -22.48 -27.01 33.97
C SER A 228 -21.68 -27.42 32.72
N ALA A 229 -21.88 -28.64 32.22
CA ALA A 229 -21.25 -29.11 30.99
C ALA A 229 -21.71 -28.28 29.77
N GLY A 230 -23.02 -28.01 29.66
CA GLY A 230 -23.57 -27.16 28.61
C GLY A 230 -23.00 -25.73 28.63
N VAL A 231 -22.87 -25.12 29.81
CA VAL A 231 -22.24 -23.80 29.98
C VAL A 231 -20.77 -23.81 29.54
N SER A 232 -20.00 -24.87 29.89
CA SER A 232 -18.62 -25.02 29.41
C SER A 232 -18.54 -25.14 27.89
N THR A 233 -19.43 -25.91 27.24
CA THR A 233 -19.48 -26.03 25.78
C THR A 233 -19.81 -24.70 25.10
N VAL A 234 -20.78 -23.94 25.61
CA VAL A 234 -21.13 -22.61 25.08
C VAL A 234 -19.96 -21.63 25.20
N SER A 235 -19.26 -21.62 26.35
CA SER A 235 -18.08 -20.76 26.57
C SER A 235 -16.95 -21.04 25.57
N ALA A 236 -16.67 -22.32 25.29
CA ALA A 236 -15.70 -22.71 24.27
C ALA A 236 -16.13 -22.26 22.85
N GLY A 237 -17.41 -22.39 22.52
CA GLY A 237 -17.98 -21.92 21.25
C GLY A 237 -17.85 -20.40 21.07
N VAL A 238 -18.18 -19.61 22.09
CA VAL A 238 -18.01 -18.14 22.08
C VAL A 238 -16.54 -17.75 21.89
N SER A 239 -15.62 -18.46 22.54
CA SER A 239 -14.18 -18.23 22.39
C SER A 239 -13.69 -18.49 20.96
N ALA A 240 -14.15 -19.58 20.33
CA ALA A 240 -13.83 -19.91 18.95
C ALA A 240 -14.41 -18.88 17.95
N VAL A 241 -15.64 -18.40 18.17
CA VAL A 241 -16.24 -17.33 17.36
C VAL A 241 -15.44 -16.03 17.47
N SER A 242 -15.01 -15.65 18.68
CA SER A 242 -14.19 -14.44 18.89
C SER A 242 -12.85 -14.52 18.15
N ALA A 243 -12.19 -15.68 18.16
CA ALA A 243 -10.98 -15.91 17.38
C ALA A 243 -11.25 -15.79 15.87
N GLY A 244 -12.32 -16.41 15.35
CA GLY A 244 -12.72 -16.31 13.94
C GLY A 244 -13.01 -14.88 13.49
N VAL A 245 -13.74 -14.09 14.29
CA VAL A 245 -13.98 -12.66 14.02
C VAL A 245 -12.65 -11.87 13.96
N SER A 246 -11.69 -12.21 14.82
CA SER A 246 -10.37 -11.57 14.83
C SER A 246 -9.57 -11.88 13.55
N THR A 247 -9.61 -13.13 13.09
CA THR A 247 -9.01 -13.55 11.81
C THR A 247 -9.68 -12.85 10.61
N VAL A 248 -11.01 -12.74 10.60
CA VAL A 248 -11.75 -12.03 9.53
C VAL A 248 -11.38 -10.54 9.50
N SER A 249 -11.29 -9.89 10.67
CA SER A 249 -10.88 -8.48 10.77
C SER A 249 -9.47 -8.22 10.20
N ALA A 250 -8.51 -9.09 10.52
CA ALA A 250 -7.17 -9.04 9.95
C ALA A 250 -7.18 -9.25 8.43
N GLY A 251 -7.99 -10.19 7.93
CA GLY A 251 -8.19 -10.42 6.49
C GLY A 251 -8.76 -9.19 5.76
N VAL A 252 -9.78 -8.54 6.32
CA VAL A 252 -10.36 -7.30 5.77
C VAL A 252 -9.33 -6.17 5.72
N SER A 253 -8.50 -6.05 6.77
CA SER A 253 -7.42 -5.05 6.82
C SER A 253 -6.37 -5.31 5.73
N ALA A 254 -5.95 -6.57 5.54
CA ALA A 254 -5.04 -6.96 4.45
C ALA A 254 -5.63 -6.68 3.05
N VAL A 255 -6.93 -6.93 2.84
CA VAL A 255 -7.62 -6.60 1.58
C VAL A 255 -7.65 -5.09 1.34
N SER A 256 -7.94 -4.27 2.36
CA SER A 256 -7.94 -2.80 2.22
C SER A 256 -6.57 -2.21 1.88
N ALA A 257 -5.49 -2.78 2.45
CA ALA A 257 -4.12 -2.45 2.08
C ALA A 257 -3.80 -2.86 0.63
N GLY A 258 -4.22 -4.05 0.21
CA GLY A 258 -4.07 -4.52 -1.18
C GLY A 258 -4.79 -3.63 -2.19
N VAL A 259 -6.05 -3.24 -1.92
CA VAL A 259 -6.83 -2.31 -2.75
C VAL A 259 -6.13 -0.95 -2.84
N SER A 260 -5.59 -0.44 -1.74
CA SER A 260 -4.83 0.82 -1.71
C SER A 260 -3.57 0.75 -2.57
N ALA A 261 -2.82 -0.36 -2.51
CA ALA A 261 -1.64 -0.58 -3.34
C ALA A 261 -1.98 -0.71 -4.83
N VAL A 262 -3.08 -1.39 -5.17
CA VAL A 262 -3.59 -1.46 -6.55
C VAL A 262 -3.98 -0.07 -7.05
N SER A 263 -4.67 0.74 -6.24
CA SER A 263 -5.04 2.11 -6.61
C SER A 263 -3.81 3.00 -6.86
N ALA A 264 -2.74 2.86 -6.07
CA ALA A 264 -1.48 3.56 -6.30
C ALA A 264 -0.79 3.10 -7.61
N GLY A 265 -0.78 1.80 -7.87
CA GLY A 265 -0.26 1.23 -9.12
C GLY A 265 -1.00 1.73 -10.36
N VAL A 266 -2.33 1.80 -10.31
CA VAL A 266 -3.17 2.35 -11.39
C VAL A 266 -2.85 3.82 -11.65
N SER A 267 -2.67 4.65 -10.62
CA SER A 267 -2.25 6.05 -10.77
C SER A 267 -0.89 6.18 -11.43
N THR A 268 0.09 5.35 -11.06
CA THR A 268 1.43 5.31 -11.68
C THR A 268 1.36 4.91 -13.16
N VAL A 269 0.55 3.90 -13.51
CA VAL A 269 0.33 3.50 -14.91
C VAL A 269 -0.34 4.63 -15.70
N SER A 270 -1.35 5.30 -15.13
CA SER A 270 -2.02 6.44 -15.78
C SER A 270 -1.05 7.61 -16.05
N ALA A 271 -0.12 7.89 -15.13
CA ALA A 271 0.93 8.89 -15.34
C ALA A 271 1.91 8.47 -16.44
N GLY A 272 2.33 7.20 -16.46
CA GLY A 272 3.21 6.65 -17.50
C GLY A 272 2.58 6.70 -18.91
N VAL A 273 1.30 6.31 -19.02
CA VAL A 273 0.54 6.43 -20.29
C VAL A 273 0.44 7.89 -20.75
N SER A 274 0.24 8.82 -19.81
CA SER A 274 0.20 10.26 -20.11
C SER A 274 1.53 10.76 -20.66
N ALA A 275 2.66 10.38 -20.03
CA ALA A 275 4.01 10.72 -20.51
C ALA A 275 4.27 10.17 -21.93
N VAL A 276 3.99 8.88 -22.15
CA VAL A 276 4.14 8.25 -23.49
C VAL A 276 3.29 8.96 -24.55
N SER A 277 2.10 9.47 -24.21
CA SER A 277 1.28 10.23 -25.17
C SER A 277 1.91 11.59 -25.56
N ALA A 278 2.65 12.23 -24.65
CA ALA A 278 3.39 13.45 -24.93
C ALA A 278 4.66 13.17 -25.74
N ASP A 279 5.37 12.07 -25.45
CA ASP A 279 6.53 11.62 -26.23
C ASP A 279 6.13 11.28 -27.68
N VAL A 280 5.03 10.53 -27.88
CA VAL A 280 4.48 10.22 -29.21
C VAL A 280 4.10 11.49 -29.96
N SER A 281 3.50 12.48 -29.29
CA SER A 281 3.17 13.79 -29.89
C SER A 281 4.44 14.55 -30.32
N THR A 282 5.49 14.49 -29.50
CA THR A 282 6.79 15.12 -29.77
C THR A 282 7.51 14.45 -30.95
N VAL A 283 7.49 13.11 -31.01
CA VAL A 283 8.01 12.32 -32.15
C VAL A 283 7.25 12.65 -33.44
N SER A 284 5.92 12.80 -33.38
CA SER A 284 5.11 13.18 -34.55
C SER A 284 5.48 14.57 -35.10
N ALA A 285 5.73 15.55 -34.22
CA ALA A 285 6.24 16.86 -34.61
C ALA A 285 7.68 16.80 -35.20
N GLY A 286 8.54 15.96 -34.62
CA GLY A 286 9.89 15.69 -35.15
C GLY A 286 9.86 15.08 -36.55
N VAL A 287 9.05 14.04 -36.78
CA VAL A 287 8.85 13.41 -38.10
C VAL A 287 8.32 14.42 -39.12
N SER A 288 7.36 15.27 -38.72
CA SER A 288 6.83 16.34 -39.59
C SER A 288 7.92 17.35 -39.99
N THR A 289 8.80 17.70 -39.05
CA THR A 289 9.95 18.60 -39.29
C THR A 289 10.97 17.96 -40.24
N VAL A 290 11.29 16.68 -40.05
CA VAL A 290 12.17 15.91 -40.95
C VAL A 290 11.57 15.82 -42.36
N SER A 291 10.26 15.59 -42.50
CA SER A 291 9.59 15.56 -43.80
C SER A 291 9.68 16.89 -44.56
N ALA A 292 9.53 18.02 -43.85
CA ALA A 292 9.74 19.35 -44.43
C ALA A 292 11.21 19.60 -44.82
N GLY A 293 12.16 19.14 -44.00
CA GLY A 293 13.59 19.17 -44.30
C GLY A 293 13.94 18.38 -45.58
N VAL A 294 13.48 17.14 -45.69
CA VAL A 294 13.67 16.29 -46.90
C VAL A 294 13.06 16.94 -48.14
N SER A 295 11.88 17.56 -48.02
CA SER A 295 11.25 18.30 -49.12
C SER A 295 12.09 19.50 -49.57
N THR A 296 12.70 20.21 -48.62
CA THR A 296 13.60 21.34 -48.88
C THR A 296 14.90 20.88 -49.56
N VAL A 297 15.48 19.76 -49.11
CA VAL A 297 16.67 19.15 -49.74
C VAL A 297 16.37 18.72 -51.18
N SER A 298 15.21 18.11 -51.44
CA SER A 298 14.81 17.71 -52.81
C SER A 298 14.62 18.90 -53.76
N ALA A 299 14.10 20.03 -53.27
CA ALA A 299 14.04 21.27 -54.03
C ALA A 299 15.43 21.88 -54.28
N GLY A 300 16.34 21.80 -53.30
CA GLY A 300 17.73 22.20 -53.43
C GLY A 300 18.48 21.37 -54.47
N ASP A 301 18.34 20.05 -54.43
CA ASP A 301 18.94 19.10 -55.38
C ASP A 301 18.43 19.34 -56.82
N SER A 302 17.13 19.58 -56.97
CA SER A 302 16.53 20.00 -58.25
C SER A 302 17.14 21.31 -58.79
N THR A 303 17.45 22.25 -57.89
CA THR A 303 18.08 23.54 -58.24
C THR A 303 19.55 23.35 -58.64
N VAL A 304 20.30 22.50 -57.92
CA VAL A 304 21.68 22.12 -58.27
C VAL A 304 21.72 21.41 -59.61
N SER A 305 20.80 20.47 -59.87
CA SER A 305 20.70 19.78 -61.16
C SER A 305 20.45 20.75 -62.32
N ALA A 306 19.59 21.76 -62.14
CA ALA A 306 19.38 22.82 -63.13
C ALA A 306 20.65 23.66 -63.35
N GLY A 307 21.38 23.99 -62.28
CA GLY A 307 22.67 24.70 -62.35
C GLY A 307 23.76 23.91 -63.08
N VAL A 308 23.86 22.59 -62.86
CA VAL A 308 24.76 21.71 -63.62
C VAL A 308 24.40 21.72 -65.11
N GLY A 309 23.10 21.74 -65.44
CA GLY A 309 22.61 21.90 -66.82
C GLY A 309 23.04 23.21 -67.47
N THR A 310 22.95 24.34 -66.77
CA THR A 310 23.39 25.64 -67.31
C THR A 310 24.91 25.73 -67.46
N VAL A 311 25.68 25.15 -66.53
CA VAL A 311 27.14 25.04 -66.65
C VAL A 311 27.54 24.19 -67.88
N SER A 312 26.89 23.05 -68.10
CA SER A 312 27.16 22.19 -69.27
C SER A 312 26.82 22.87 -70.61
N ALA A 313 25.75 23.67 -70.66
CA ALA A 313 25.43 24.50 -71.83
C ALA A 313 26.46 25.64 -72.04
N GLY A 314 26.96 26.24 -70.95
CA GLY A 314 28.05 27.23 -71.00
C GLY A 314 29.35 26.63 -71.53
N ASP A 315 29.77 25.48 -71.01
CA ASP A 315 30.95 24.73 -71.45
C ASP A 315 30.88 24.34 -72.94
N SER A 316 29.71 23.87 -73.39
CA SER A 316 29.43 23.61 -74.81
C SER A 316 29.57 24.87 -75.68
N THR A 317 29.23 26.04 -75.14
CA THR A 317 29.35 27.34 -75.83
C THR A 317 30.81 27.80 -75.88
N VAL A 318 31.58 27.60 -74.81
CA VAL A 318 33.03 27.87 -74.79
C VAL A 318 33.76 27.00 -75.81
N SER A 319 33.47 25.70 -75.86
CA SER A 319 34.07 24.76 -76.82
C SER A 319 33.80 25.14 -78.28
N ALA A 320 32.59 25.66 -78.59
CA ALA A 320 32.27 26.21 -79.90
C ALA A 320 33.02 27.53 -80.18
N GLY A 321 33.23 28.37 -79.16
CA GLY A 321 34.06 29.56 -79.21
C GLY A 321 35.53 29.26 -79.51
N ASP A 322 36.13 28.30 -78.80
CA ASP A 322 37.51 27.84 -79.02
C ASP A 322 37.70 27.24 -80.42
N SER A 323 36.72 26.46 -80.89
CA SER A 323 36.70 25.93 -82.26
C SER A 323 36.70 27.06 -83.30
N THR A 324 35.93 28.12 -83.05
CA THR A 324 35.86 29.31 -83.91
C THR A 324 37.16 30.13 -83.86
N MET A 325 37.74 30.30 -82.67
CA MET A 325 39.05 30.95 -82.47
C MET A 325 40.16 30.20 -83.22
N SER A 326 40.18 28.86 -83.14
CA SER A 326 41.15 28.02 -83.84
C SER A 326 41.07 28.15 -85.37
N ALA A 327 39.85 28.21 -85.92
CA ALA A 327 39.63 28.52 -87.34
C ALA A 327 40.08 29.97 -87.70
N GLY A 328 39.85 30.93 -86.81
CA GLY A 328 40.34 32.31 -86.95
C GLY A 328 41.86 32.39 -86.97
N VAL A 329 42.55 31.76 -86.02
CA VAL A 329 44.02 31.65 -85.96
C VAL A 329 44.58 30.97 -87.22
N SER A 330 43.94 29.90 -87.69
CA SER A 330 44.30 29.23 -88.94
C SER A 330 44.17 30.15 -90.16
N THR A 331 43.12 30.98 -90.20
CA THR A 331 42.89 31.98 -91.25
C THR A 331 43.92 33.11 -91.21
N VAL A 332 44.26 33.61 -90.01
CA VAL A 332 45.33 34.60 -89.81
C VAL A 332 46.69 34.03 -90.23
N SER A 333 46.98 32.77 -89.90
CA SER A 333 48.21 32.08 -90.32
C SER A 333 48.33 32.02 -91.85
N ALA A 334 47.27 31.59 -92.55
CA ALA A 334 47.22 31.61 -94.01
C ALA A 334 47.34 33.02 -94.60
N GLY A 335 46.76 34.03 -93.95
CA GLY A 335 46.92 35.44 -94.29
C GLY A 335 48.38 35.90 -94.17
N VAL A 336 49.06 35.56 -93.08
CA VAL A 336 50.50 35.84 -92.87
C VAL A 336 51.36 35.13 -93.92
N SER A 337 51.09 33.86 -94.25
CA SER A 337 51.76 33.17 -95.36
C SER A 337 51.55 33.87 -96.71
N THR A 338 50.34 34.39 -96.95
CA THR A 338 50.01 35.14 -98.18
C THR A 338 50.73 36.48 -98.23
N VAL A 339 50.81 37.22 -97.12
CA VAL A 339 51.58 38.46 -97.00
C VAL A 339 53.08 38.19 -97.17
N ALA A 340 53.61 37.10 -96.62
CA ALA A 340 55.00 36.70 -96.81
C ALA A 340 55.32 36.36 -98.29
N ALA A 341 54.39 35.69 -98.98
CA ALA A 341 54.50 35.40 -100.41
C ALA A 341 54.43 36.68 -101.26
N GLY A 342 53.47 37.59 -100.99
CA GLY A 342 53.41 38.90 -101.66
C GLY A 342 54.66 39.75 -101.41
N SER A 343 55.19 39.71 -100.18
CA SER A 343 56.45 40.36 -99.81
C SER A 343 57.67 39.73 -100.49
N ALA A 344 57.60 38.47 -100.94
CA ALA A 344 58.61 37.87 -101.81
C ALA A 344 58.43 38.30 -103.28
N ALA A 345 57.18 38.37 -103.77
CA ALA A 345 56.86 38.82 -105.13
C ALA A 345 57.30 40.28 -105.38
N SER A 346 56.94 41.23 -104.52
CA SER A 346 57.36 42.64 -104.71
C SER A 346 58.86 42.86 -104.53
N ARG A 347 59.57 41.96 -103.81
CA ARG A 347 61.04 41.93 -103.82
C ARG A 347 61.58 41.46 -105.17
N ALA A 348 60.97 40.44 -105.80
CA ALA A 348 61.34 39.98 -107.13
C ALA A 348 61.09 41.07 -108.21
N GLU A 349 59.94 41.73 -108.17
CA GLU A 349 59.62 42.87 -109.05
C GLU A 349 60.62 44.02 -108.87
N SER A 350 61.00 44.33 -107.63
CA SER A 350 62.02 45.35 -107.32
C SER A 350 63.39 44.98 -107.88
N THR A 351 63.79 43.69 -107.83
CA THR A 351 65.03 43.23 -108.46
C THR A 351 64.97 43.28 -109.99
N GLU A 352 63.84 42.93 -110.61
CA GLU A 352 63.67 43.03 -112.07
C GLU A 352 63.69 44.50 -112.55
N LEU A 353 63.13 45.43 -111.75
CA LEU A 353 63.21 46.85 -112.01
C LEU A 353 64.66 47.38 -111.89
N ALA A 354 65.41 46.94 -110.88
CA ALA A 354 66.82 47.28 -110.72
C ALA A 354 67.69 46.77 -111.88
N ASP A 355 67.47 45.52 -112.31
CA ASP A 355 68.18 44.95 -113.47
C ASP A 355 67.84 45.70 -114.76
N LYS A 356 66.56 46.07 -114.98
CA LYS A 356 66.14 46.93 -116.11
C LYS A 356 66.81 48.31 -116.08
N LEU A 357 66.92 48.96 -114.91
CA LEU A 357 67.67 50.21 -114.78
C LEU A 357 69.14 50.02 -115.20
N SER A 358 69.80 48.96 -114.71
CA SER A 358 71.19 48.66 -115.06
C SER A 358 71.40 48.49 -116.57
N PHE A 359 70.45 47.82 -117.25
CA PHE A 359 70.47 47.61 -118.69
C PHE A 359 70.33 48.92 -119.48
N THR A 360 69.45 49.85 -119.05
CA THR A 360 69.37 51.19 -119.65
C THR A 360 70.64 52.02 -119.40
N THR A 361 71.20 51.98 -118.19
CA THR A 361 72.43 52.72 -117.85
C THR A 361 73.63 52.25 -118.66
N SER A 362 73.72 50.95 -118.98
CA SER A 362 74.82 50.38 -119.77
C SER A 362 74.83 50.78 -121.26
N LYS A 363 73.77 51.44 -121.78
CA LYS A 363 73.58 51.61 -123.23
C LYS A 363 73.63 53.05 -123.76
N ILE A 364 73.77 54.05 -122.89
CA ILE A 364 73.89 55.47 -123.28
C ILE A 364 75.19 56.03 -122.72
N GLY A 365 76.13 56.37 -123.62
CA GLY A 365 77.41 56.96 -123.23
C GLY A 365 77.25 58.39 -122.72
N LEU A 366 77.88 58.71 -121.58
CA LEU A 366 77.78 59.99 -120.87
C LEU A 366 78.08 61.24 -121.73
N LYS A 367 78.78 61.05 -122.87
CA LYS A 367 79.14 62.10 -123.83
C LYS A 367 77.94 62.74 -124.54
N ASP A 368 76.88 61.96 -124.84
CA ASP A 368 75.74 62.46 -125.63
C ASP A 368 74.73 63.26 -124.79
N VAL A 369 74.76 63.13 -123.47
CA VAL A 369 73.98 63.97 -122.54
C VAL A 369 74.58 65.39 -122.50
N LEU A 370 75.91 65.49 -122.42
CA LEU A 370 76.61 66.77 -122.32
C LEU A 370 76.46 67.64 -123.59
N MET A 371 76.41 67.02 -124.77
CA MET A 371 76.30 67.74 -126.05
C MET A 371 74.87 68.05 -126.50
N LYS A 372 73.84 67.65 -125.75
CA LYS A 372 72.42 67.97 -126.06
C LYS A 372 71.80 69.07 -125.20
N LEU A 373 72.54 69.60 -124.23
CA LEU A 373 72.11 70.71 -123.37
C LEU A 373 72.48 72.11 -123.91
N LEU A 374 72.98 72.20 -125.16
CA LEU A 374 73.54 73.43 -125.73
C LEU A 374 72.76 74.02 -126.92
N ASP A 375 71.74 73.34 -127.44
CA ASP A 375 70.96 73.82 -128.60
C ASP A 375 69.45 73.96 -128.30
N SER A 376 68.99 75.22 -128.22
CA SER A 376 67.59 75.68 -128.18
C SER A 376 66.82 75.60 -126.84
N PRO A 377 65.83 76.51 -126.59
CA PRO A 377 66.00 77.97 -126.52
C PRO A 377 65.29 78.60 -125.29
N LEU A 378 65.36 79.95 -125.15
CA LEU A 378 64.92 80.78 -124.00
C LEU A 378 65.91 80.75 -122.82
N TYR A 379 66.72 81.78 -122.49
CA TYR A 379 66.74 83.21 -122.83
C TYR A 379 65.52 84.00 -122.29
N GLU A 380 65.63 84.99 -121.39
CA GLU A 380 66.79 85.54 -120.65
C GLU A 380 66.35 86.30 -119.39
N VAL A 381 66.94 85.98 -118.22
CA VAL A 381 67.29 86.94 -117.15
C VAL A 381 68.65 86.49 -116.60
N ARG A 382 69.50 87.43 -116.16
CA ARG A 382 70.95 87.23 -115.98
C ARG A 382 71.42 87.21 -114.53
N LEU A 383 72.58 86.58 -114.33
CA LEU A 383 73.67 87.04 -113.44
C LEU A 383 73.34 87.35 -111.97
N GLU A 384 72.79 86.38 -111.22
CA GLU A 384 72.89 86.40 -109.74
C GLU A 384 73.11 85.01 -109.09
N VAL A 385 73.12 83.94 -109.88
CA VAL A 385 73.23 82.53 -109.40
C VAL A 385 74.50 81.84 -109.93
N LEU A 386 75.33 82.52 -110.73
CA LEU A 386 76.69 82.05 -111.06
C LEU A 386 77.60 81.97 -109.81
N ASP A 387 77.25 82.69 -108.73
CA ASP A 387 77.87 82.52 -107.40
C ASP A 387 77.38 81.28 -106.64
N LEU A 388 76.13 80.82 -106.84
CA LEU A 388 75.77 79.46 -106.41
C LEU A 388 76.39 78.41 -107.32
N LEU A 389 76.69 78.68 -108.59
CA LEU A 389 77.52 77.75 -109.37
C LEU A 389 78.97 77.62 -108.81
N TRP A 390 79.40 78.55 -107.95
CA TRP A 390 80.69 78.50 -107.24
C TRP A 390 80.58 77.94 -105.81
N ASN A 391 79.51 78.24 -105.07
CA ASN A 391 79.29 77.73 -103.71
C ASN A 391 78.57 76.36 -103.66
N PHE A 392 77.68 76.06 -104.60
CA PHE A 392 77.01 74.75 -104.71
C PHE A 392 77.98 73.64 -105.15
N LEU A 393 79.12 74.02 -105.73
CA LEU A 393 80.26 73.14 -106.02
C LEU A 393 81.36 73.21 -104.93
N ARG A 394 81.11 73.84 -103.78
CA ARG A 394 82.15 74.08 -102.76
C ARG A 394 81.73 73.95 -101.29
N THR A 395 80.45 74.08 -100.93
CA THR A 395 79.97 73.95 -99.54
C THR A 395 78.70 73.11 -99.35
N ASP A 396 77.75 73.09 -100.28
CA ASP A 396 76.52 72.26 -100.22
C ASP A 396 76.02 71.93 -101.62
N GLY A 397 75.41 70.78 -101.94
CA GLY A 397 74.68 69.88 -101.04
C GLY A 397 75.49 68.76 -100.40
N ILE A 398 75.91 68.99 -99.16
CA ILE A 398 76.29 67.96 -98.18
C ILE A 398 75.14 67.84 -97.15
N LYS A 399 73.93 67.62 -97.68
CA LYS A 399 72.91 66.68 -97.16
C LYS A 399 71.75 66.55 -98.17
N LYS A 400 71.45 65.30 -98.55
CA LYS A 400 70.60 64.87 -99.68
C LYS A 400 71.21 65.20 -101.05
N GLY A 401 71.41 64.24 -101.96
CA GLY A 401 71.23 62.79 -101.83
C GLY A 401 72.45 62.09 -101.24
N GLN A 402 72.25 61.34 -100.15
CA GLN A 402 73.24 60.38 -99.65
C GLN A 402 72.49 59.15 -99.11
N ASP A 403 71.69 58.53 -99.98
CA ASP A 403 71.01 57.27 -99.66
C ASP A 403 72.04 56.14 -99.70
N LEU A 404 72.64 55.82 -98.55
CA LEU A 404 73.64 54.76 -98.42
C LEU A 404 73.00 53.35 -98.58
N SER A 405 72.69 53.00 -99.81
CA SER A 405 72.51 51.61 -100.24
C SER A 405 73.04 51.44 -101.67
N SER A 406 73.72 50.36 -102.06
CA SER A 406 74.15 49.20 -101.27
C SER A 406 75.52 48.69 -101.76
N THR A 407 76.48 48.56 -100.84
CA THR A 407 77.79 47.99 -101.18
C THR A 407 77.69 46.46 -101.22
N LYS A 408 77.51 45.89 -102.41
CA LYS A 408 77.73 44.45 -102.63
C LYS A 408 79.22 44.11 -102.47
N CYS A 409 79.61 43.67 -101.28
CA CYS A 409 80.24 42.36 -101.22
C CYS A 409 79.11 41.34 -100.98
N GLY A 410 78.94 40.27 -101.75
CA GLY A 410 79.90 39.64 -102.65
C GLY A 410 80.38 38.36 -101.98
N ASN A 411 79.60 37.28 -102.14
CA ASN A 411 79.78 36.04 -101.40
C ASN A 411 81.20 35.48 -101.54
N VAL A 412 81.83 35.19 -100.41
CA VAL A 412 82.52 33.91 -100.25
C VAL A 412 81.49 32.93 -99.70
N ASN A 413 81.36 31.77 -100.32
CA ASN A 413 80.35 30.78 -99.95
C ASN A 413 80.74 30.00 -98.69
N ALA A 414 79.71 29.68 -97.89
CA ALA A 414 79.60 28.57 -96.94
C ALA A 414 80.63 28.51 -95.76
N SER A 415 80.23 28.16 -94.54
CA SER A 415 78.91 27.70 -94.04
C SER A 415 78.48 28.51 -92.81
N SER A 416 77.23 28.98 -92.80
CA SER A 416 76.67 29.97 -91.88
C SER A 416 76.03 29.37 -90.60
N GLY A 417 75.93 30.11 -89.50
CA GLY A 417 76.46 31.47 -89.28
C GLY A 417 75.88 32.17 -88.03
N ASP A 418 76.57 33.22 -87.58
CA ASP A 418 76.32 33.98 -86.35
C ASP A 418 76.39 35.51 -86.60
N PHE A 419 75.99 36.30 -85.58
CA PHE A 419 76.23 37.75 -85.35
C PHE A 419 75.44 38.85 -86.10
N GLU A 420 74.45 39.38 -85.37
CA GLU A 420 74.05 40.78 -85.09
C GLU A 420 74.34 41.97 -86.05
N SER A 421 73.26 42.66 -86.46
CA SER A 421 73.08 44.14 -86.53
C SER A 421 71.58 44.46 -86.77
N CYS A 422 70.90 45.41 -86.10
CA CYS A 422 71.07 46.87 -85.97
C CYS A 422 70.70 47.67 -87.24
N THR A 423 69.92 48.78 -87.25
CA THR A 423 68.84 49.34 -86.35
C THR A 423 68.21 50.59 -87.04
N SER A 424 67.15 51.19 -86.44
CA SER A 424 66.60 52.56 -86.73
C SER A 424 65.86 52.74 -88.08
N ALA A 425 65.03 53.76 -88.35
CA ALA A 425 64.48 54.93 -87.61
C ALA A 425 62.96 55.06 -88.01
N VAL A 426 62.13 56.10 -87.80
CA VAL A 426 62.13 57.52 -87.35
C VAL A 426 60.76 57.69 -86.60
N GLU A 427 60.48 58.46 -85.53
CA GLU A 427 60.59 59.91 -85.27
C GLU A 427 59.80 60.80 -86.27
N THR A 428 59.07 61.89 -85.93
CA THR A 428 58.72 62.59 -84.66
C THR A 428 57.21 62.94 -84.67
N GLU A 429 56.57 63.52 -83.64
CA GLU A 429 56.64 64.96 -83.28
C GLU A 429 56.61 65.22 -81.76
N LYS A 430 57.33 66.25 -81.34
CA LYS A 430 57.14 66.92 -80.04
C LYS A 430 56.35 68.21 -80.26
N VAL A 431 55.35 68.47 -79.41
CA VAL A 431 54.96 69.83 -79.07
C VAL A 431 55.17 70.03 -77.57
N ASN A 432 55.81 71.15 -77.20
CA ASN A 432 56.29 71.41 -75.85
C ASN A 432 55.80 72.78 -75.35
N CYS A 433 54.90 72.76 -74.37
CA CYS A 433 54.57 73.85 -73.44
C CYS A 433 53.98 73.18 -72.17
N GLY A 434 54.32 73.53 -70.93
CA GLY A 434 55.24 74.56 -70.43
C GLY A 434 54.50 75.56 -69.53
N LEU A 435 55.01 75.77 -68.30
CA LEU A 435 54.36 76.53 -67.18
C LEU A 435 53.15 75.74 -66.60
N SER A 436 52.75 75.77 -65.31
CA SER A 436 53.24 76.28 -64.00
C SER A 436 52.32 75.68 -62.90
N ASN A 437 52.51 75.66 -61.57
CA ASN A 437 53.50 76.17 -60.59
C ASN A 437 53.41 75.24 -59.31
N VAL A 438 54.40 75.10 -58.40
CA VAL A 438 54.83 76.00 -57.31
C VAL A 438 53.64 76.45 -56.41
N THR A 439 53.17 75.68 -55.43
CA THR A 439 53.64 75.47 -54.01
C THR A 439 53.28 76.59 -53.01
N LEU A 440 53.22 76.24 -51.70
CA LEU A 440 52.97 77.08 -50.50
C LEU A 440 51.51 77.55 -50.35
N GLU A 441 50.98 77.81 -49.15
CA GLU A 441 51.48 77.79 -47.75
C GLU A 441 50.55 76.89 -46.90
N GLN A 442 51.01 76.02 -46.00
CA GLN A 442 51.63 76.28 -44.69
C GLN A 442 50.83 77.21 -43.75
N LEU A 443 50.12 76.61 -42.77
CA LEU A 443 49.99 77.19 -41.42
C LEU A 443 49.62 76.14 -40.35
N SER A 444 50.47 75.12 -40.19
CA SER A 444 50.76 74.62 -38.83
C SER A 444 51.68 75.63 -38.14
N PRO A 445 51.51 75.90 -36.83
CA PRO A 445 52.49 75.29 -35.94
C PRO A 445 51.96 74.87 -34.55
N ALA A 446 52.64 73.85 -34.01
CA ALA A 446 52.94 73.61 -32.60
C ALA A 446 52.04 74.22 -31.50
N LEU A 447 51.24 73.37 -30.84
CA LEU A 447 51.33 73.06 -29.41
C LEU A 447 50.51 71.77 -29.13
N PHE A 448 50.98 70.75 -28.41
CA PHE A 448 52.32 70.50 -27.87
C PHE A 448 52.56 68.99 -27.62
N ASP A 449 53.68 68.47 -28.11
CA ASP A 449 54.68 67.73 -27.31
C ASP A 449 54.23 66.85 -26.12
N HIS A 450 53.39 65.82 -26.36
CA HIS A 450 53.34 64.66 -25.44
C HIS A 450 52.87 63.30 -26.02
N ILE A 451 52.42 63.24 -27.28
CA ILE A 451 52.01 61.98 -27.93
C ILE A 451 53.19 61.36 -28.71
N LEU A 452 54.43 61.81 -28.44
CA LEU A 452 55.62 61.55 -29.26
C LEU A 452 56.67 60.66 -28.57
N THR A 453 56.26 59.47 -28.13
CA THR A 453 57.21 58.43 -27.69
C THR A 453 56.79 57.07 -28.25
N MET A 454 57.74 56.34 -28.84
CA MET A 454 57.58 55.00 -29.43
C MET A 454 56.79 54.93 -30.75
N ALA A 455 57.25 55.68 -31.76
CA ALA A 455 57.44 55.09 -33.09
C ALA A 455 58.67 54.15 -33.09
N LEU A 456 59.06 53.62 -34.27
CA LEU A 456 59.99 52.49 -34.54
C LEU A 456 59.25 51.14 -34.61
N GLU A 457 59.40 50.28 -35.63
CA GLU A 457 60.14 50.30 -36.92
C GLU A 457 59.28 49.54 -37.95
N THR A 458 58.98 50.06 -39.15
CA THR A 458 59.75 49.92 -40.42
C THR A 458 60.32 48.51 -40.66
N GLU A 459 59.83 47.69 -41.59
CA GLU A 459 59.88 47.80 -43.08
C GLU A 459 61.15 47.14 -43.69
N THR A 460 60.99 46.52 -44.87
CA THR A 460 62.01 45.84 -45.71
C THR A 460 62.73 44.58 -45.16
N HIS A 461 62.54 43.44 -45.85
CA HIS A 461 63.58 42.91 -46.73
C HIS A 461 63.10 41.77 -47.66
N HIS A 462 63.89 41.57 -48.72
CA HIS A 462 63.98 40.40 -49.61
C HIS A 462 62.91 40.15 -50.67
N GLU A 463 63.31 40.49 -51.90
CA GLU A 463 62.97 39.74 -53.11
C GLU A 463 63.48 38.29 -53.02
N CYS A 464 62.65 37.31 -53.39
CA CYS A 464 63.10 36.22 -54.26
C CYS A 464 61.92 35.38 -54.79
N LEU A 465 62.03 34.98 -56.06
CA LEU A 465 61.35 33.83 -56.68
C LEU A 465 59.83 33.72 -56.49
N GLN A 466 59.10 34.32 -57.45
CA GLN A 466 57.98 33.63 -58.10
C GLN A 466 58.45 32.25 -58.63
N LYS A 467 57.57 31.24 -58.82
CA LYS A 467 56.15 31.34 -59.14
C LYS A 467 55.38 30.08 -58.73
#